data_AF-A0A969KPN4-F1
#
_entry.id   AF-A0A969KPN4-F1
#
_cell.length_a   1.000
_cell.length_b   1.000
_cell.length_c   1.000
_cell.angle_alpha   90.00
_cell.angle_beta   90.00
_cell.angle_gamma   90.00
#
_symmetry.space_group_name_H-M   'P 1'
#
loop_
_entity.id
_entity.type
_entity.pdbx_description
1 polymer ?
#
loop_
_entity_poly.entity_id
_entity_poly.type
_entity_poly.pdbx_seq_one_letter_code
_entity_poly.pdbx_strand_id
1 'polypeptide(L)' 'MMQVRFGYRDVIYPSQEMGELRDSRDLLDDVVGLRARMAEEGYLLLRGLIDREKVLTARRTVMEHIAAQDALT' A
#
# COMPACT_ATOMS: atom_id res chain seq x y z
N MET A 1 8.76 -16.54 -15.37
CA MET A 1 9.08 -16.59 -13.93
C MET A 1 10.58 -16.38 -13.78
N MET A 2 10.99 -15.48 -12.90
CA MET A 2 12.40 -15.10 -12.68
C MET A 2 12.68 -15.04 -11.18
N GLN A 3 13.90 -15.41 -10.76
CA GLN A 3 14.33 -15.16 -9.39
C GLN A 3 14.71 -13.69 -9.20
N VAL A 4 14.19 -13.08 -8.13
CA VAL A 4 14.47 -11.69 -7.74
C VAL A 4 14.88 -11.63 -6.28
N ARG A 5 15.86 -10.79 -5.95
CA ARG A 5 16.22 -10.47 -4.56
C ARG A 5 15.22 -9.45 -4.01
N PHE A 6 14.54 -9.80 -2.92
CA PHE A 6 13.59 -8.94 -2.22
C PHE A 6 13.95 -8.86 -0.74
N GLY A 7 14.32 -7.65 -0.30
CA GLY A 7 14.92 -7.46 1.03
C GLY A 7 16.13 -8.38 1.18
N TYR A 8 16.04 -9.31 2.12
CA TYR A 8 17.11 -10.26 2.46
C TYR A 8 16.94 -11.65 1.83
N ARG A 9 15.90 -11.92 1.02
CA ARG A 9 15.63 -13.25 0.45
C ARG A 9 15.44 -13.24 -1.06
N ASP A 10 15.76 -14.35 -1.72
CA ASP A 10 15.47 -14.55 -3.14
C ASP A 10 14.08 -15.21 -3.28
N VAL A 11 13.25 -14.68 -4.18
CA VAL A 11 11.89 -15.19 -4.44
C VAL A 11 11.62 -15.31 -5.93
N ILE A 12 10.65 -16.13 -6.31
CA ILE A 12 10.21 -16.26 -7.70
C ILE A 12 9.15 -15.19 -8.00
N TYR A 13 9.30 -14.50 -9.13
CA TYR A 13 8.36 -13.49 -9.60
C TYR A 13 7.87 -13.79 -11.04
N PRO A 14 6.56 -13.67 -11.32
CA PRO A 14 5.47 -13.63 -10.34
C PRO A 14 5.26 -15.01 -9.69
N SER A 15 4.78 -15.03 -8.45
CA SER A 15 4.39 -16.22 -7.69
C SER A 15 3.24 -15.89 -6.72
N GLN A 16 2.71 -16.90 -6.01
CA GLN A 16 1.68 -16.64 -4.99
C GLN A 16 2.19 -15.75 -3.84
N GLU A 17 3.49 -15.80 -3.52
CA GLU A 17 4.07 -14.99 -2.45
C GLU A 17 4.45 -13.58 -2.92
N MET A 18 4.59 -13.38 -4.22
CA MET A 18 5.13 -12.15 -4.80
C MET A 18 4.53 -11.87 -6.18
N GLY A 19 3.73 -10.81 -6.26
CA GLY A 19 3.11 -10.35 -7.50
C GLY A 19 2.75 -8.87 -7.42
N GLU A 20 2.10 -8.38 -8.47
CA GLU A 20 1.54 -7.02 -8.48
C GLU A 20 0.19 -7.00 -7.77
N LEU A 21 -0.03 -6.00 -6.93
CA LEU A 21 -1.35 -5.73 -6.37
C LEU A 21 -2.23 -5.08 -7.44
N ARG A 22 -3.41 -5.66 -7.65
CA ARG A 22 -4.40 -5.15 -8.59
C ARG A 22 -4.99 -3.84 -8.06
N ASP A 23 -4.96 -2.80 -8.88
CA ASP A 23 -5.65 -1.54 -8.60
C ASP A 23 -7.17 -1.76 -8.61
N SER A 24 -7.89 -1.22 -7.63
CA SER A 24 -9.35 -1.37 -7.46
C SER A 24 -10.10 -0.06 -7.73
N ARG A 25 -9.45 0.94 -8.33
CA ARG A 25 -10.09 2.24 -8.64
C ARG A 25 -11.28 2.15 -9.59
N ASP A 26 -11.31 1.13 -10.46
CA ASP A 26 -12.42 0.86 -11.38
C ASP A 26 -13.75 0.59 -10.66
N LEU A 27 -13.69 0.24 -9.37
CA LEU A 27 -14.84 -0.07 -8.53
C LEU A 27 -15.21 1.06 -7.55
N LEU A 28 -14.64 2.25 -7.66
CA LEU A 28 -14.87 3.34 -6.67
C LEU A 28 -16.36 3.71 -6.52
N ASP A 29 -17.11 3.64 -7.62
CA ASP A 29 -18.55 3.92 -7.63
C ASP A 29 -19.41 2.66 -7.40
N ASP A 30 -18.77 1.50 -7.18
CA ASP A 30 -19.43 0.21 -6.92
C ASP A 30 -18.99 -0.38 -5.57
N VAL A 31 -19.74 -0.02 -4.53
CA VAL A 31 -19.52 -0.51 -3.16
C VAL A 31 -19.68 -2.04 -3.05
N VAL A 32 -20.55 -2.65 -3.86
CA VAL A 32 -20.75 -4.11 -3.84
C VAL A 32 -19.54 -4.79 -4.45
N GLY A 33 -19.05 -4.29 -5.58
CA GLY A 33 -17.82 -4.73 -6.22
C GLY A 33 -16.60 -4.62 -5.30
N LEU A 34 -16.44 -3.50 -4.59
CA LEU A 34 -15.36 -3.34 -3.61
C LEU A 34 -15.42 -4.39 -2.50
N ARG A 35 -16.61 -4.70 -1.98
CA ARG A 35 -16.79 -5.74 -0.95
C ARG A 35 -16.47 -7.13 -1.50
N ALA A 36 -16.88 -7.44 -2.72
CA ALA A 36 -16.58 -8.71 -3.37
C ALA A 36 -15.06 -8.87 -3.56
N ARG A 37 -14.38 -7.83 -4.07
CA ARG A 37 -12.92 -7.83 -4.24
C ARG A 37 -12.19 -8.02 -2.90
N MET A 38 -12.63 -7.34 -1.85
CA MET A 38 -12.06 -7.51 -0.51
C MET A 38 -12.25 -8.95 0.01
N ALA A 39 -13.41 -9.57 -0.24
CA ALA A 39 -13.69 -10.94 0.18
C ALA A 39 -12.88 -11.98 -0.62
N GLU A 40 -12.68 -11.76 -1.91
CA GLU A 40 -11.96 -12.69 -2.81
C GLU A 40 -10.43 -12.56 -2.68
N GLU A 41 -9.91 -11.33 -2.71
CA GLU A 41 -8.47 -11.07 -2.75
C GLU A 41 -7.89 -10.71 -1.38
N GLY A 42 -8.72 -10.36 -0.39
CA GLY A 42 -8.29 -10.01 0.97
C GLY A 42 -7.70 -8.59 1.12
N TYR A 43 -7.69 -7.80 0.05
CA TYR A 43 -7.19 -6.42 0.05
C TYR A 43 -7.92 -5.54 -0.97
N LEU A 44 -7.75 -4.22 -0.80
CA LEU A 44 -8.10 -3.22 -1.80
C LEU A 44 -6.94 -2.25 -1.96
N LEU A 45 -6.38 -2.16 -3.17
CA LEU A 45 -5.42 -1.12 -3.50
C LEU A 45 -6.14 0.04 -4.19
N LEU A 46 -6.30 1.15 -3.49
CA LEU A 46 -6.95 2.36 -3.99
C LEU A 46 -5.92 3.48 -4.13
N ARG A 47 -5.33 3.61 -5.31
CA ARG A 47 -4.33 4.65 -5.58
C ARG A 47 -5.00 6.03 -5.58
N GLY A 48 -4.37 7.03 -4.95
CA GLY A 48 -4.88 8.40 -4.95
C GLY A 48 -6.18 8.60 -4.17
N LEU A 49 -6.59 7.66 -3.32
CA LEU A 49 -7.80 7.79 -2.48
C LEU A 49 -7.72 8.99 -1.53
N ILE A 50 -6.55 9.20 -0.92
CA ILE A 50 -6.29 10.33 -0.04
C ILE A 50 -5.53 11.38 -0.84
N ASP A 51 -5.98 12.63 -0.74
CA ASP A 51 -5.30 13.79 -1.30
C ASP A 51 -3.83 13.83 -0.86
N ARG A 52 -2.94 14.00 -1.85
CA ARG A 52 -1.49 13.93 -1.64
C ARG A 52 -0.99 14.99 -0.67
N GLU A 53 -1.49 16.22 -0.74
CA GLU A 53 -1.05 17.32 0.11
C GLU A 53 -1.49 17.12 1.56
N LYS A 54 -2.66 16.51 1.77
CA LYS A 54 -3.09 16.07 3.12
C LYS A 54 -2.13 15.04 3.71
N VAL A 55 -1.72 14.04 2.92
CA VAL A 55 -0.76 13.01 3.37
C VAL A 55 0.60 13.63 3.70
N LEU A 56 1.11 14.54 2.85
CA LEU A 56 2.41 15.20 3.05
C LEU A 56 2.41 16.10 4.29
N THR A 57 1.30 16.82 4.52
CA THR A 57 1.11 17.63 5.73
C THR A 57 1.10 16.75 6.98
N ALA A 58 0.30 15.68 7.00
CA ALA A 58 0.24 14.75 8.12
C ALA A 58 1.61 14.11 8.42
N ARG A 59 2.34 13.70 7.36
CA ARG A 59 3.71 13.17 7.49
C ARG A 59 4.63 14.17 8.19
N ARG A 60 4.59 15.45 7.78
CA ARG A 60 5.40 16.51 8.41
C ARG A 60 5.10 16.62 9.90
N THR A 61 3.83 16.69 10.28
CA THR A 61 3.41 16.79 11.68
C THR A 61 3.94 15.62 12.52
N VAL A 62 3.86 14.38 12.01
CA VAL A 62 4.39 13.20 12.72
C VAL A 62 5.91 13.29 12.86
N MET A 63 6.63 13.68 11.80
CA MET A 63 8.09 13.80 11.85
C MET A 63 8.56 14.90 12.82
N GLU A 64 7.88 16.05 12.85
CA GLU A 64 8.16 17.14 13.80
C GLU A 64 7.93 16.69 15.24
N HIS A 65 6.87 15.92 15.50
CA HIS A 65 6.62 15.35 16.82
C HIS A 65 7.73 14.39 17.26
N ILE A 66 8.12 13.46 16.39
CA ILE A 66 9.20 12.50 16.67
C ILE A 66 10.52 13.23 16.93
N ALA A 67 10.85 14.23 16.11
CA ALA A 67 12.06 15.04 16.27
C ALA A 67 12.08 15.81 17.60
N ALA A 68 10.93 16.34 18.03
CA ALA A 68 10.82 17.03 19.32
C ALA A 68 10.98 16.10 20.53
N GLN A 69 10.88 14.79 20.34
CA GLN A 69 11.02 13.78 21.40
C GLN A 69 12.40 13.09 21.39
N ASP A 70 13.34 13.52 20.55
CA ASP A 70 14.65 12.87 20.34
C ASP A 70 14.54 11.35 20.05
N ALA A 71 13.39 10.90 19.53
CA ALA A 71 13.10 9.48 19.30
C ALA A 71 13.79 8.88 18.05
N LEU A 72 14.71 9.64 17.43
CA LEU A 72 15.50 9.25 16.25
C LEU A 72 17.01 9.31 16.50
N THR A 73 17.44 9.54 17.74
CA THR A 73 18.84 9.51 18.20
C THR A 73 19.06 8.34 19.16
#